data_AF-A0A4Q0Y5Q8-F1
#
_entry.id   AF-A0A4Q0Y5Q8-F1
#
_cell.length_a   1.000
_cell.length_b   1.000
_cell.length_c   1.000
_cell.angle_alpha   90.00
_cell.angle_beta   90.00
_cell.angle_gamma   90.00
#
_symmetry.space_group_name_H-M   'P 1'
#
loop_
_entity.id
_entity.type
_entity.pdbx_description
1 polymer ?
#
loop_
_entity_poly.entity_id
_entity_poly.type
_entity_poly.pdbx_seq_one_letter_code
_entity_poly.pdbx_strand_id
1 'polypeptide(L)'
;MKDLNNKSSYKNSESIISYYVKNLNDDMKKYLKRSSIIDLITKYELYYHISLGNYAFETILDLEETTKKLQELNLYVTPDMALFNIYKIIEEKIGEKDLEKNLEEYIRKRAALHALSDFVRADKELVGAKYYEKSKKEIILNDKFFSENMKINFESNYQKTYEHYSMLINDKFVENIQNRILEQ
;
A
#
# COMPACT_ATOMS: atom_id res chain seq x y z
N MET A 1 39.85 -45.69 1.58
CA MET A 1 39.21 -45.37 0.29
C MET A 1 37.69 -45.29 0.48
N LYS A 2 37.14 -44.08 0.53
CA LYS A 2 35.87 -43.65 -0.08
C LYS A 2 35.65 -42.19 0.33
N ASP A 3 36.23 -41.29 -0.44
CA ASP A 3 35.86 -39.88 -0.44
C ASP A 3 34.44 -39.76 -0.99
N LEU A 4 33.49 -39.41 -0.13
CA LEU A 4 32.16 -38.97 -0.53
C LEU A 4 32.24 -37.48 -0.86
N ASN A 5 32.51 -37.19 -2.13
CA ASN A 5 32.30 -35.89 -2.75
C ASN A 5 30.80 -35.53 -2.67
N ASN A 6 30.42 -34.72 -1.68
CA ASN A 6 29.14 -34.02 -1.65
C ASN A 6 29.41 -32.51 -1.65
N LYS A 7 29.80 -31.97 -2.82
CA LYS A 7 30.10 -30.54 -3.02
C LYS A 7 29.33 -29.88 -4.18
N SER A 8 28.31 -30.53 -4.74
CA SER A 8 27.60 -29.99 -5.92
C SER A 8 26.23 -29.36 -5.65
N SER A 9 25.69 -29.40 -4.43
CA SER A 9 24.36 -28.82 -4.15
C SER A 9 24.40 -27.33 -3.76
N TYR A 10 25.49 -26.85 -3.13
CA TYR A 10 25.58 -25.49 -2.59
C TYR A 10 25.87 -24.41 -3.64
N LYS A 11 26.59 -24.74 -4.72
CA LYS A 11 26.89 -23.76 -5.80
C LYS A 11 25.67 -23.45 -6.68
N ASN A 12 24.75 -24.39 -6.85
CA ASN A 12 23.54 -24.18 -7.65
C ASN A 12 22.50 -23.35 -6.88
N SER A 13 22.41 -23.47 -5.55
CA SER A 13 21.50 -22.64 -4.76
C SER A 13 21.90 -21.17 -4.75
N GLU A 14 23.20 -20.85 -4.66
CA GLU A 14 23.69 -19.46 -4.72
C GLU A 14 23.44 -18.82 -6.10
N SER A 15 23.61 -19.55 -7.20
CA SER A 15 23.34 -19.00 -8.54
C SER A 15 21.86 -18.80 -8.81
N ILE A 16 21.00 -19.68 -8.27
CA ILE A 16 19.55 -19.57 -8.40
C ILE A 16 19.03 -18.42 -7.55
N ILE A 17 19.46 -18.31 -6.28
CA ILE A 17 19.10 -17.19 -5.40
C ILE A 17 19.59 -15.86 -5.99
N SER A 18 20.83 -15.81 -6.48
CA SER A 18 21.38 -14.63 -7.15
C SER A 18 20.59 -14.24 -8.39
N TYR A 19 20.13 -15.20 -9.19
CA TYR A 19 19.30 -14.96 -10.36
C TYR A 19 17.90 -14.44 -9.98
N TYR A 20 17.26 -15.02 -8.97
CA TYR A 20 15.96 -14.56 -8.47
C TYR A 20 16.02 -13.16 -7.86
N VAL A 21 17.04 -12.86 -7.04
CA VAL A 21 17.27 -11.52 -6.46
C VAL A 21 17.58 -10.50 -7.57
N LYS A 22 18.36 -10.88 -8.58
CA LYS A 22 18.66 -10.02 -9.73
C LYS A 22 17.43 -9.74 -10.59
N ASN A 23 16.57 -10.73 -10.83
CA ASN A 23 15.32 -10.53 -11.56
C ASN A 23 14.28 -9.74 -10.75
N LEU A 24 14.22 -9.95 -9.43
CA LEU A 24 13.42 -9.11 -8.52
C LEU A 24 13.82 -7.64 -8.68
N ASN A 25 15.12 -7.35 -8.70
CA ASN A 25 15.65 -6.01 -8.89
C ASN A 25 15.29 -5.41 -10.25
N ASP A 26 15.20 -6.20 -11.32
CA ASP A 26 14.83 -5.70 -12.64
C ASP A 26 13.32 -5.46 -12.79
N ASP A 27 12.49 -6.34 -12.21
CA ASP A 27 11.03 -6.18 -12.18
C ASP A 27 10.57 -5.06 -11.23
N MET A 28 11.30 -4.82 -10.14
CA MET A 28 11.02 -3.70 -9.22
C MET A 28 11.36 -2.35 -9.82
N LYS A 29 12.41 -2.25 -10.64
CA LYS A 29 12.87 -0.97 -11.24
C LYS A 29 11.78 -0.22 -11.99
N LYS A 30 10.82 -0.91 -12.61
CA LYS A 30 9.70 -0.25 -13.31
C LYS A 30 8.80 0.57 -12.36
N TYR A 31 8.68 0.15 -11.10
CA TYR A 31 7.92 0.84 -10.06
C TYR A 31 8.75 1.89 -9.30
N LEU A 32 10.07 1.92 -9.50
CA LEU A 32 10.99 2.88 -8.87
C LEU A 32 11.22 4.13 -9.73
N LYS A 33 10.55 4.27 -10.88
CA LYS A 33 10.58 5.49 -11.69
C LYS A 33 9.80 6.59 -10.96
N ARG A 34 10.26 7.85 -11.08
CA ARG A 34 9.61 9.00 -10.43
C ARG A 34 8.11 9.08 -10.70
N SER A 35 7.69 8.97 -11.96
CA SER A 35 6.26 9.01 -12.33
C SER A 35 5.46 7.86 -11.72
N SER A 36 6.04 6.66 -11.66
CA SER A 36 5.43 5.50 -11.02
C SER A 36 5.32 5.68 -9.52
N ILE A 37 6.34 6.21 -8.87
CA ILE A 37 6.33 6.54 -7.43
C ILE A 37 5.22 7.54 -7.11
N ILE A 38 5.10 8.61 -7.91
CA ILE A 38 4.04 9.62 -7.74
C ILE A 38 2.66 8.96 -7.89
N ASP A 39 2.42 8.23 -8.99
CA ASP A 39 1.16 7.52 -9.25
C ASP A 39 0.77 6.57 -8.10
N LEU A 40 1.74 5.78 -7.63
CA LEU A 40 1.54 4.80 -6.56
C LEU A 40 1.21 5.47 -5.22
N ILE A 41 1.93 6.54 -4.84
CA ILE A 41 1.65 7.28 -3.60
C ILE A 41 0.30 7.97 -3.69
N THR A 42 -0.01 8.61 -4.81
CA THR A 42 -1.32 9.26 -5.03
C THR A 42 -2.46 8.26 -4.86
N LYS A 43 -2.36 7.09 -5.50
CA LYS A 43 -3.36 6.02 -5.37
C LYS A 43 -3.52 5.60 -3.91
N TYR A 44 -2.41 5.28 -3.25
CA TYR A 44 -2.42 4.79 -1.89
C TYR A 44 -3.03 5.80 -0.91
N GLU A 45 -2.62 7.07 -0.99
CA GLU A 45 -3.16 8.14 -0.15
C GLU A 45 -4.68 8.31 -0.34
N LEU A 46 -5.14 8.36 -1.60
CA LEU A 46 -6.55 8.57 -1.87
C LEU A 46 -7.39 7.40 -1.36
N TYR A 47 -6.98 6.17 -1.61
CA TYR A 47 -7.69 5.01 -1.06
C TYR A 47 -7.68 5.02 0.47
N TYR A 48 -6.58 5.42 1.09
CA TYR A 48 -6.47 5.53 2.55
C TYR A 48 -7.47 6.57 3.10
N HIS A 49 -7.45 7.80 2.59
CA HIS A 49 -8.31 8.88 3.09
C HIS A 49 -9.80 8.68 2.77
N ILE A 50 -10.12 8.13 1.60
CA ILE A 50 -11.51 7.80 1.24
C ILE A 50 -12.03 6.68 2.17
N SER A 51 -11.20 5.69 2.49
CA SER A 51 -11.57 4.64 3.45
C SER A 51 -11.82 5.20 4.84
N LEU A 52 -10.93 6.08 5.33
CA LEU A 52 -11.07 6.79 6.60
C LEU A 52 -12.37 7.59 6.68
N GLY A 53 -12.66 8.37 5.64
CA GLY A 53 -13.90 9.14 5.57
C GLY A 53 -15.13 8.24 5.62
N ASN A 54 -15.08 7.10 4.94
CA ASN A 54 -16.17 6.12 4.98
C ASN A 54 -16.33 5.48 6.37
N TYR A 55 -15.23 5.09 7.05
CA TYR A 55 -15.34 4.52 8.40
C TYR A 55 -15.92 5.52 9.40
N ALA A 56 -15.41 6.75 9.41
CA ALA A 56 -15.90 7.80 10.29
C ALA A 56 -17.40 8.08 10.02
N PHE A 57 -17.78 8.23 8.75
CA PHE A 57 -19.17 8.47 8.37
C PHE A 57 -20.10 7.32 8.78
N GLU A 58 -19.71 6.07 8.54
CA GLU A 58 -20.55 4.93 8.92
C GLU A 58 -20.75 4.79 10.43
N THR A 59 -19.80 5.26 11.24
CA THR A 59 -19.90 5.20 12.71
C THR A 59 -20.70 6.34 13.32
N ILE A 60 -20.80 7.48 12.62
CA ILE A 60 -21.40 8.72 13.12
C ILE A 60 -22.74 9.02 12.44
N LEU A 61 -22.83 8.75 11.12
CA LEU A 61 -23.99 8.96 10.24
C LEU A 61 -24.41 10.44 10.09
N ASP A 62 -23.55 11.36 10.48
CA ASP A 62 -23.69 12.81 10.30
C ASP A 62 -22.43 13.41 9.66
N LEU A 63 -22.59 14.25 8.64
CA LEU A 63 -21.47 14.79 7.85
C LEU A 63 -20.63 15.82 8.62
N GLU A 64 -21.27 16.66 9.43
CA GLU A 64 -20.58 17.70 10.18
C GLU A 64 -19.74 17.06 11.30
N GLU A 65 -20.33 16.14 12.05
CA GLU A 65 -19.64 15.38 13.08
C GLU A 65 -18.55 14.47 12.49
N THR A 66 -18.77 13.87 11.32
CA THR A 66 -17.73 13.12 10.60
C THR A 66 -16.52 14.00 10.32
N THR A 67 -16.75 15.23 9.85
CA THR A 67 -15.66 16.17 9.54
C THR A 67 -14.88 16.53 10.80
N LYS A 68 -15.58 16.80 11.92
CA LYS A 68 -14.95 17.07 13.22
C LYS A 68 -14.14 15.86 13.70
N LYS A 69 -14.71 14.65 13.64
CA LYS A 69 -14.02 13.41 14.03
C LYS A 69 -12.73 13.20 13.22
N LEU A 70 -12.79 13.38 11.89
CA LEU A 70 -11.60 13.22 11.05
C LEU A 70 -10.49 14.23 11.41
N GLN A 71 -10.86 15.47 11.74
CA GLN A 71 -9.92 16.49 12.21
C GLN A 71 -9.31 16.12 13.58
N GLU A 72 -10.11 15.59 14.50
CA GLU A 72 -9.66 15.16 15.83
C GLU A 72 -8.74 13.93 15.76
N LEU A 73 -9.08 12.95 14.93
CA LEU A 73 -8.25 11.76 14.72
C LEU A 73 -6.91 12.13 14.08
N ASN A 74 -6.89 13.15 13.22
CA ASN A 74 -5.69 13.70 12.56
C ASN A 74 -4.80 12.61 11.94
N LEU A 75 -5.42 11.68 11.22
CA LEU A 75 -4.76 10.52 10.62
C LEU A 75 -4.36 10.83 9.18
N TYR A 76 -3.10 10.59 8.87
CA TYR A 76 -2.53 10.79 7.53
C TYR A 76 -1.49 9.73 7.23
N VAL A 77 -1.29 9.46 5.93
CA VAL A 77 -0.23 8.58 5.45
C VAL A 77 0.87 9.44 4.82
N THR A 78 2.13 9.19 5.18
CA THR A 78 3.26 9.86 4.54
C THR A 78 3.69 9.11 3.27
N PRO A 79 4.39 9.78 2.33
CA PRO A 79 4.97 9.13 1.15
C PRO A 79 5.81 7.89 1.47
N ASP A 80 6.66 7.96 2.50
CA ASP A 80 7.47 6.83 2.96
C ASP A 80 6.60 5.64 3.42
N MET A 81 5.55 5.90 4.19
CA MET A 81 4.63 4.86 4.68
C MET A 81 3.85 4.23 3.53
N ALA A 82 3.37 5.03 2.59
CA ALA A 82 2.67 4.56 1.40
C ALA A 82 3.58 3.64 0.57
N LEU A 83 4.78 4.12 0.23
CA LEU A 83 5.75 3.36 -0.56
C LEU A 83 6.17 2.07 0.12
N PHE A 84 6.45 2.10 1.42
CA PHE A 84 6.79 0.89 2.16
C PHE A 84 5.70 -0.19 2.06
N ASN A 85 4.44 0.20 2.19
CA ASN A 85 3.31 -0.73 2.04
C ASN A 85 3.17 -1.24 0.60
N ILE A 86 3.38 -0.39 -0.39
CA ILE A 86 3.29 -0.74 -1.82
C ILE A 86 4.42 -1.70 -2.21
N TYR A 87 5.65 -1.46 -1.76
CA TYR A 87 6.76 -2.37 -2.05
C TYR A 87 6.62 -3.71 -1.36
N LYS A 88 6.05 -3.76 -0.14
CA LYS A 88 5.66 -5.04 0.47
C LYS A 88 4.64 -5.81 -0.37
N ILE A 89 3.63 -5.13 -0.93
CA ILE A 89 2.70 -5.77 -1.86
C ILE A 89 3.44 -6.34 -3.06
N ILE A 90 4.31 -5.55 -3.69
CA ILE A 90 5.05 -5.97 -4.87
C ILE A 90 5.95 -7.16 -4.53
N GLU A 91 6.72 -7.10 -3.44
CA GLU A 91 7.57 -8.18 -2.96
C GLU A 91 6.78 -9.48 -2.71
N GLU A 92 5.65 -9.39 -2.01
CA GLU A 92 4.77 -10.54 -1.72
C GLU A 92 4.16 -11.16 -3.01
N LYS A 93 4.10 -10.41 -4.11
CA LYS A 93 3.32 -10.73 -5.31
C LYS A 93 4.12 -10.77 -6.61
N ILE A 94 5.44 -10.55 -6.57
CA ILE A 94 6.28 -10.39 -7.76
C ILE A 94 6.32 -11.63 -8.67
N GLY A 95 6.05 -12.82 -8.10
CA GLY A 95 5.93 -14.07 -8.86
C GLY A 95 4.56 -14.32 -9.50
N GLU A 96 3.55 -13.48 -9.23
CA GLU A 96 2.22 -13.62 -9.82
C GLU A 96 2.17 -13.06 -11.24
N LYS A 97 1.74 -13.89 -12.20
CA LYS A 97 1.68 -13.52 -13.63
C LYS A 97 0.83 -12.28 -13.93
N ASP A 98 -0.14 -11.99 -13.07
CA ASP A 98 -1.09 -10.89 -13.25
C ASP A 98 -0.87 -9.75 -12.24
N LEU A 99 0.31 -9.65 -11.60
CA LEU A 99 0.62 -8.58 -10.65
C LEU A 99 0.29 -7.20 -11.22
N GLU A 100 0.74 -6.88 -12.43
CA GLU A 100 0.48 -5.57 -13.03
C GLU A 100 -1.00 -5.25 -13.17
N LYS A 101 -1.83 -6.25 -13.50
CA LYS A 101 -3.28 -6.08 -13.66
C LYS A 101 -3.98 -5.91 -12.31
N ASN A 102 -3.46 -6.55 -11.27
CA ASN A 102 -4.09 -6.61 -9.95
C ASN A 102 -3.47 -5.63 -8.93
N LEU A 103 -2.38 -4.95 -9.29
CA LEU A 103 -1.62 -4.12 -8.35
C LEU A 103 -2.49 -3.02 -7.73
N GLU A 104 -3.33 -2.37 -8.52
CA GLU A 104 -4.24 -1.35 -8.02
C GLU A 104 -5.24 -1.92 -7.00
N GLU A 105 -5.75 -3.13 -7.24
CA GLU A 105 -6.63 -3.82 -6.29
C GLU A 105 -5.91 -4.10 -4.97
N TYR A 106 -4.67 -4.59 -5.03
CA TYR A 106 -3.87 -4.85 -3.84
C TYR A 106 -3.55 -3.58 -3.07
N ILE A 107 -3.22 -2.49 -3.76
CA ILE A 107 -2.98 -1.17 -3.17
C ILE A 107 -4.25 -0.68 -2.47
N ARG A 108 -5.39 -0.71 -3.16
CA ARG A 108 -6.69 -0.31 -2.62
C ARG A 108 -7.05 -1.08 -1.35
N LYS A 109 -6.91 -2.42 -1.37
CA LYS A 109 -7.15 -3.27 -0.20
C LYS A 109 -6.20 -2.95 0.96
N ARG A 110 -4.91 -2.80 0.68
CA ARG A 110 -3.90 -2.52 1.70
C ARG A 110 -4.11 -1.15 2.34
N ALA A 111 -4.41 -0.13 1.55
CA ALA A 111 -4.69 1.22 2.03
C ALA A 111 -5.96 1.25 2.90
N ALA A 112 -7.02 0.56 2.49
CA ALA A 112 -8.24 0.43 3.29
C ALA A 112 -7.99 -0.30 4.63
N LEU A 113 -7.25 -1.41 4.62
CA LEU A 113 -6.88 -2.12 5.85
C LEU A 113 -5.99 -1.29 6.78
N HIS A 114 -5.08 -0.50 6.22
CA HIS A 114 -4.24 0.43 6.98
C HIS A 114 -5.09 1.51 7.64
N ALA A 115 -5.97 2.16 6.86
CA ALA A 115 -6.93 3.14 7.36
C ALA A 115 -7.84 2.58 8.47
N LEU A 116 -8.32 1.34 8.31
CA LEU A 116 -9.15 0.67 9.32
C LEU A 116 -8.38 0.46 10.63
N SER A 117 -7.15 -0.04 10.54
CA SER A 117 -6.29 -0.26 11.71
C SER A 117 -6.01 1.04 12.45
N ASP A 118 -5.74 2.12 11.71
CA ASP A 118 -5.49 3.43 12.31
C ASP A 118 -6.74 4.04 12.94
N PHE A 119 -7.87 3.99 12.23
CA PHE A 119 -9.16 4.46 12.72
C PHE A 119 -9.55 3.77 14.03
N VAL A 120 -9.55 2.43 14.06
CA VAL A 120 -9.93 1.65 15.25
C VAL A 120 -8.99 1.90 16.43
N ARG A 121 -7.70 2.10 16.16
CA ARG A 121 -6.69 2.38 17.19
C ARG A 121 -6.83 3.80 17.76
N ALA A 122 -7.15 4.78 16.92
CA ALA A 122 -7.23 6.17 17.30
C ALA A 122 -8.58 6.53 17.94
N ASP A 123 -9.68 5.92 17.49
CA ASP A 123 -11.01 6.15 18.01
C ASP A 123 -11.28 5.34 19.30
N LYS A 124 -10.93 5.94 20.43
CA LYS A 124 -11.13 5.34 21.76
C LYS A 124 -12.61 5.21 22.16
N GLU A 125 -13.50 5.92 21.47
CA GLU A 125 -14.94 5.93 21.75
C GLU A 125 -15.70 4.91 20.91
N LEU A 126 -15.02 4.26 19.96
CA LEU A 126 -15.61 3.26 19.08
C LEU A 126 -16.11 2.04 19.86
N VAL A 127 -17.43 1.99 20.08
CA VAL A 127 -18.09 0.86 20.72
C VAL A 127 -17.98 -0.38 19.84
N GLY A 128 -17.55 -1.50 20.43
CA GLY A 128 -17.42 -2.76 19.69
C GLY A 128 -16.28 -2.77 18.67
N ALA A 129 -15.25 -1.94 18.85
CA ALA A 129 -14.05 -1.83 18.01
C ALA A 129 -13.56 -3.16 17.39
N LYS A 130 -13.37 -4.21 18.20
CA LYS A 130 -12.91 -5.53 17.71
C LYS A 130 -13.88 -6.18 16.72
N TYR A 131 -15.18 -6.07 16.97
CA TYR A 131 -16.21 -6.60 16.07
C TYR A 131 -16.28 -5.79 14.78
N TYR A 132 -16.26 -4.46 14.90
CA TYR A 132 -16.22 -3.54 13.77
C TYR A 132 -15.02 -3.82 12.86
N GLU A 133 -13.81 -3.88 13.42
CA GLU A 133 -12.57 -4.18 12.70
C GLU A 133 -12.66 -5.51 11.96
N LYS A 134 -13.10 -6.58 12.65
CA LYS A 134 -13.25 -7.90 12.04
C LYS A 134 -14.23 -7.87 10.86
N SER A 135 -15.40 -7.25 11.04
CA SER A 135 -16.42 -7.13 10.01
C SER A 135 -15.91 -6.37 8.79
N LYS A 136 -15.27 -5.21 8.99
CA LYS A 136 -14.74 -4.41 7.89
C LYS A 136 -13.58 -5.09 7.16
N LYS A 137 -12.70 -5.77 7.89
CA LYS A 137 -11.63 -6.57 7.29
C LYS A 137 -12.17 -7.64 6.34
N GLU A 138 -13.22 -8.35 6.73
CA GLU A 138 -13.87 -9.34 5.87
C GLU A 138 -14.47 -8.72 4.60
N ILE A 139 -15.14 -7.58 4.73
CA ILE A 139 -15.74 -6.86 3.59
C ILE A 139 -14.65 -6.39 2.59
N ILE A 140 -13.52 -5.88 3.10
CA ILE A 140 -12.39 -5.42 2.28
C ILE A 140 -11.75 -6.59 1.52
N LEU A 141 -11.48 -7.70 2.22
CA LEU A 141 -10.84 -8.88 1.62
C LEU A 141 -11.73 -9.54 0.55
N ASN A 142 -13.05 -9.42 0.69
CA ASN A 142 -14.04 -9.93 -0.27
C ASN A 142 -14.43 -8.92 -1.37
N ASP A 143 -13.69 -7.82 -1.54
CA ASP A 143 -13.95 -6.78 -2.56
C ASP A 143 -15.31 -6.08 -2.49
N LYS A 144 -15.96 -6.09 -1.32
CA LYS A 144 -17.28 -5.47 -1.12
C LYS A 144 -17.22 -4.07 -0.49
N PHE A 145 -16.02 -3.58 -0.20
CA PHE A 145 -15.84 -2.33 0.54
C PHE A 145 -15.97 -1.08 -0.31
N PHE A 146 -15.35 -1.07 -1.50
CA PHE A 146 -15.20 0.15 -2.28
C PHE A 146 -16.39 0.34 -3.23
N SER A 147 -17.22 1.35 -2.94
CA SER A 147 -18.44 1.66 -3.69
C SER A 147 -18.18 2.57 -4.90
N GLU A 148 -19.18 2.72 -5.78
CA GLU A 148 -19.09 3.65 -6.91
C GLU A 148 -18.92 5.11 -6.44
N ASN A 149 -19.55 5.51 -5.34
CA ASN A 149 -19.37 6.84 -4.77
C ASN A 149 -17.93 7.09 -4.31
N MET A 150 -17.28 6.07 -3.73
CA MET A 150 -15.87 6.15 -3.34
C MET A 150 -14.96 6.25 -4.57
N LYS A 151 -15.32 5.56 -5.66
CA LYS A 151 -14.61 5.66 -6.94
C LYS A 151 -14.76 7.06 -7.57
N ILE A 152 -15.94 7.66 -7.56
CA ILE A 152 -16.15 9.04 -8.01
C ILE A 152 -15.30 10.02 -7.18
N ASN A 153 -15.24 9.80 -5.85
CA ASN A 153 -14.40 10.62 -4.97
C ASN A 153 -12.91 10.47 -5.32
N PHE A 154 -12.46 9.24 -5.59
CA PHE A 154 -11.10 8.99 -6.05
C PHE A 154 -10.80 9.73 -7.37
N GLU A 155 -11.63 9.57 -8.38
CA GLU A 155 -11.42 10.17 -9.72
C GLU A 155 -11.41 11.70 -9.67
N SER A 156 -12.31 12.30 -8.88
CA SER A 156 -12.40 13.76 -8.74
C SER A 156 -11.21 14.39 -8.00
N ASN A 157 -10.53 13.63 -7.13
CA ASN A 157 -9.38 14.12 -6.38
C ASN A 157 -8.02 13.71 -6.97
N TYR A 158 -8.00 12.73 -7.88
CA TYR A 158 -6.78 12.14 -8.41
C TYR A 158 -5.78 13.17 -8.94
N GLN A 159 -6.23 14.00 -9.89
CA GLN A 159 -5.35 14.93 -10.58
C GLN A 159 -4.68 15.93 -9.63
N LYS A 160 -5.45 16.49 -8.70
CA LYS A 160 -4.95 17.46 -7.72
C LYS A 160 -3.92 16.83 -6.78
N THR A 161 -4.18 15.62 -6.29
CA THR A 161 -3.24 14.90 -5.40
C THR A 161 -1.99 14.45 -6.16
N TYR A 162 -2.12 14.06 -7.43
CA TYR A 162 -0.99 13.74 -8.31
C TYR A 162 -0.09 14.95 -8.53
N GLU A 163 -0.67 16.13 -8.81
CA GLU A 163 0.06 17.39 -8.99
C GLU A 163 0.79 17.80 -7.71
N HIS A 164 0.14 17.67 -6.55
CA HIS A 164 0.75 17.92 -5.25
C HIS A 164 2.03 17.08 -5.07
N TYR A 165 1.96 15.77 -5.32
CA TYR A 165 3.14 14.91 -5.22
C TYR A 165 4.16 15.13 -6.32
N SER A 166 3.73 15.53 -7.52
CA SER A 166 4.62 15.94 -8.59
C SER A 166 5.46 17.16 -8.23
N MET A 167 5.04 17.99 -7.29
CA MET A 167 5.85 19.11 -6.79
C MET A 167 6.78 18.69 -5.64
N LEU A 168 6.36 17.75 -4.78
CA LEU A 168 7.13 17.34 -3.61
C LEU A 168 8.20 16.28 -3.90
N ILE A 169 7.90 15.33 -4.79
CA ILE A 169 8.77 14.19 -5.08
C ILE A 169 9.79 14.62 -6.12
N ASN A 170 11.01 14.91 -5.68
CA ASN A 170 12.13 15.24 -6.55
C ASN A 170 13.05 14.02 -6.80
N ASP A 171 14.02 14.17 -7.69
CA ASP A 171 14.93 13.07 -8.05
C ASP A 171 15.72 12.56 -6.84
N LYS A 172 16.11 13.45 -5.93
CA LYS A 172 16.79 13.07 -4.67
C LYS A 172 15.93 12.17 -3.80
N PHE A 173 14.63 12.42 -3.71
CA PHE A 173 13.71 11.54 -3.00
C PHE A 173 13.67 10.15 -3.66
N VAL A 174 13.60 10.11 -5.00
CA VAL A 174 13.58 8.86 -5.76
C VAL A 174 14.86 8.06 -5.56
N GLU A 175 16.03 8.70 -5.63
CA GLU A 175 17.33 8.08 -5.36
C GLU A 175 17.39 7.49 -3.94
N ASN A 176 16.91 8.23 -2.94
CA ASN A 176 16.87 7.74 -1.56
C ASN A 176 15.99 6.49 -1.41
N ILE A 177 14.83 6.46 -2.08
CA ILE A 177 13.94 5.31 -2.08
C ILE A 177 14.58 4.11 -2.77
N GLN A 178 15.20 4.33 -3.93
CA GLN A 178 15.91 3.30 -4.69
C GLN A 178 17.02 2.66 -3.84
N ASN A 179 17.85 3.48 -3.19
CA ASN A 179 18.94 2.96 -2.34
C ASN A 179 18.38 2.14 -1.18
N ARG A 180 17.35 2.63 -0.48
CA ARG A 180 16.74 1.92 0.67
C ARG A 180 16.12 0.57 0.31
N ILE A 181 15.69 0.40 -0.94
CA ILE A 181 15.03 -0.83 -1.41
C ILE A 181 16.06 -1.81 -2.00
N LEU A 182 17.06 -1.31 -2.73
CA LEU A 182 18.07 -2.13 -3.40
C LEU A 182 19.19 -2.58 -2.45
N GLU A 183 19.35 -1.93 -1.29
CA GLU A 183 20.33 -2.31 -0.25
C GLU A 183 19.79 -3.30 0.79
N GLN A 184 18.54 -3.75 0.68
CA GLN A 184 17.95 -4.81 1.50
C GLN A 184 18.23 -6.20 0.90
#